data_AF-A0AAW2QPC3-F1
#
_entry.id   AF-A0AAW2QPC3-F1
#
_cell.length_a   1.000
_cell.length_b   1.000
_cell.length_c   1.000
_cell.angle_alpha   90.00
_cell.angle_beta   90.00
_cell.angle_gamma   90.00
#
_symmetry.space_group_name_H-M   'P 1'
#
loop_
_entity.id
_entity.type
_entity.pdbx_description
1 polymer ?
#
loop_
_entity_poly.entity_id
_entity_poly.type
_entity_poly.pdbx_seq_one_letter_code
_entity_poly.pdbx_strand_id
1 'polypeptide(L)'
;MAYTQEDGTFETNLPSDSPKTSDPLNCIAKIMGGPHQLYVATKNSLVPVAKTEESGRFTTSKPLNFYRSCPVEGKCGGKDMGFGSGKTVDLPLPGEWGFPPTSYYVPYIPIIGIP
;
A
#
# COMPACT_ATOMS: atom_id res chain seq x y z
N MET A 1 4.62 4.58 8.34
CA MET A 1 5.43 3.35 8.16
C MET A 1 6.60 3.44 9.11
N ALA A 2 7.04 2.32 9.68
CA ALA A 2 8.17 2.27 10.60
C ALA A 2 9.13 1.16 10.18
N TYR A 3 10.39 1.30 10.58
CA TYR A 3 11.43 0.30 10.38
C TYR A 3 11.70 -0.40 11.71
N THR A 4 12.14 -1.65 11.63
CA THR A 4 12.54 -2.43 12.80
C THR A 4 13.93 -2.03 13.27
N GLN A 5 14.15 -1.99 14.58
CA GLN A 5 15.44 -1.82 15.24
C GLN A 5 16.25 -3.13 15.23
N GLU A 6 17.48 -3.10 15.74
CA GLU A 6 18.37 -4.27 15.80
C GLU A 6 17.79 -5.44 16.61
N ASP A 7 16.95 -5.13 17.61
CA ASP A 7 16.24 -6.10 18.45
C ASP A 7 14.93 -6.60 17.82
N GLY A 8 14.58 -6.11 16.62
CA GLY A 8 13.35 -6.45 15.91
C GLY A 8 12.10 -5.68 16.38
N THR A 9 12.24 -4.73 17.31
CA THR A 9 11.13 -3.87 17.74
C THR A 9 10.86 -2.75 16.74
N PHE A 10 9.65 -2.21 16.73
CA PHE A 10 9.29 -1.04 15.93
C PHE A 10 8.35 -0.14 16.72
N GLU A 11 8.44 1.17 16.46
CA GLU A 11 7.58 2.16 17.09
C GLU A 11 7.04 3.12 16.01
N THR A 12 5.76 3.51 16.14
CA THR A 12 5.13 4.49 15.27
C THR A 12 4.02 5.20 16.00
N ASN A 13 3.80 6.47 15.66
CA ASN A 13 2.62 7.19 16.10
C ASN A 13 1.40 6.68 15.33
N LEU A 14 0.30 6.43 16.04
CA LEU A 14 -0.99 6.15 15.43
C LEU A 14 -1.71 7.47 15.14
N PRO A 15 -2.47 7.57 14.03
CA PRO A 15 -3.27 8.75 13.76
C PRO A 15 -4.30 8.95 14.88
N SER A 16 -4.25 10.10 15.53
CA SER A 16 -5.19 10.49 16.60
C SER A 16 -6.33 11.39 16.10
N ASP A 17 -6.33 11.74 14.81
CA ASP A 17 -7.08 12.85 14.26
C ASP A 17 -8.46 12.45 13.72
N SER A 18 -9.29 11.85 14.59
CA SER A 18 -10.73 11.69 14.33
C SER A 18 -11.54 12.13 15.55
N PRO A 19 -12.59 12.93 15.38
CA PRO A 19 -13.38 13.45 16.49
C PRO A 19 -14.13 12.33 17.20
N LYS A 20 -13.81 12.12 18.48
CA LYS A 20 -14.66 11.44 19.49
C LYS A 20 -15.15 10.02 19.15
N THR A 21 -14.25 9.14 18.76
CA THR A 21 -14.44 7.70 19.04
C THR A 21 -13.27 7.21 19.88
N SER A 22 -13.58 6.77 21.10
CA SER A 22 -12.64 6.25 22.11
C SER A 22 -11.92 4.97 21.70
N ASP A 23 -12.21 4.46 20.50
CA ASP A 23 -11.68 3.22 19.96
C ASP A 23 -10.75 3.52 18.79
N PRO A 24 -9.50 3.00 18.81
CA PRO A 24 -8.63 3.09 17.66
C PRO A 24 -9.33 2.45 16.47
N LEU A 25 -9.56 3.25 15.43
CA LEU A 25 -10.06 2.85 14.11
C LEU A 25 -9.34 1.58 13.64
N ASN A 26 -9.92 0.39 13.80
CA ASN A 26 -9.50 -0.93 13.27
C ASN A 26 -8.05 -0.99 12.73
N CYS A 27 -7.06 -0.72 13.59
CA CYS A 27 -5.67 -0.55 13.15
C CYS A 27 -5.05 -1.93 12.88
N ILE A 28 -4.35 -2.05 11.76
CA ILE A 28 -3.69 -3.30 11.36
C ILE A 28 -2.23 -3.00 11.02
N ALA A 29 -1.33 -3.75 11.63
CA ALA A 29 0.09 -3.75 11.29
C ALA A 29 0.36 -4.78 10.18
N LYS A 30 1.14 -4.38 9.16
CA LYS A 30 1.48 -5.23 8.02
C LYS A 30 2.98 -5.23 7.75
N ILE A 31 3.56 -6.40 7.50
CA ILE A 31 4.94 -6.49 6.97
C ILE A 31 4.93 -6.00 5.53
N MET A 32 5.69 -4.95 5.25
CA MET A 32 5.79 -4.35 3.92
C MET A 32 6.95 -4.90 3.09
N GLY A 33 7.95 -5.54 3.71
CA GLY A 33 9.12 -6.10 3.05
C GLY A 33 10.41 -5.71 3.78
N GLY A 34 11.56 -6.04 3.19
CA GLY A 34 12.87 -5.71 3.73
C GLY A 34 13.90 -5.46 2.63
N PRO A 35 15.15 -5.12 2.99
CA PRO A 35 16.25 -4.98 2.04
C PRO A 35 16.55 -6.30 1.31
N HIS A 36 16.19 -7.42 1.92
CA HIS A 36 16.23 -8.75 1.32
C HIS A 36 14.80 -9.28 1.15
N GLN A 37 14.64 -10.24 0.21
CA GLN A 37 13.36 -10.90 0.00
C GLN A 37 12.93 -11.63 1.28
N LEU A 38 11.79 -11.21 1.84
CA LEU A 38 11.16 -11.85 2.99
C LEU A 38 10.01 -12.73 2.51
N TYR A 39 9.87 -13.92 3.11
CA TYR A 39 8.76 -14.81 2.85
C TYR A 39 7.75 -14.72 4.00
N VAL A 40 6.51 -14.39 3.71
CA VAL A 40 5.46 -14.22 4.73
C VAL A 40 4.22 -14.98 4.31
N ALA A 41 3.64 -15.75 5.24
CA ALA A 41 2.33 -16.35 5.01
C ALA A 41 1.24 -15.26 5.08
N THR A 42 0.30 -15.25 4.14
CA THR A 42 -0.79 -14.24 4.10
C THR A 42 -1.55 -14.10 5.42
N LYS A 43 -1.76 -15.21 6.14
CA LYS A 43 -2.41 -15.23 7.47
C LYS A 43 -1.63 -14.54 8.60
N ASN A 44 -0.32 -14.36 8.40
CA ASN A 44 0.60 -13.78 9.38
C ASN A 44 1.15 -12.43 8.93
N SER A 45 0.87 -12.00 7.69
CA SER A 45 1.33 -10.71 7.17
C SER A 45 0.55 -9.53 7.75
N LEU A 46 -0.64 -9.78 8.29
CA LEU A 46 -1.55 -8.80 8.87
C LEU A 46 -1.83 -9.15 10.33
N VAL A 47 -1.63 -8.18 11.22
CA VAL A 47 -1.86 -8.33 12.65
C VAL A 47 -2.68 -7.15 13.18
N PRO A 48 -3.82 -7.40 13.84
CA PRO A 48 -4.56 -6.35 14.52
C PRO A 48 -3.73 -5.70 15.63
N VAL A 49 -3.83 -4.38 15.72
CA VAL A 49 -3.27 -3.60 16.83
C VAL A 49 -4.30 -3.59 17.96
N ALA A 50 -3.87 -3.97 19.16
CA ALA A 50 -4.67 -3.99 20.37
C ALA A 50 -4.18 -2.90 21.34
N LYS A 51 -5.11 -2.41 22.16
CA LYS A 51 -4.79 -1.49 23.24
C LYS A 51 -4.15 -2.27 24.40
N THR A 52 -3.15 -1.68 25.04
CA THR A 52 -2.55 -2.22 26.26
C THR A 52 -3.34 -1.70 27.47
N GLU A 53 -3.28 -2.41 28.60
CA GLU A 53 -3.87 -1.96 29.88
C GLU A 53 -3.38 -0.55 30.28
N GLU A 54 -2.15 -0.21 29.87
CA GLU A 54 -1.57 1.12 30.04
C GLU A 54 -2.18 2.13 29.06
N SER A 55 -2.70 3.23 29.61
CA SER A 55 -3.39 4.26 28.85
C SER A 55 -2.51 4.85 27.75
N GLY A 56 -3.04 4.86 26.51
CA GLY A 56 -2.38 5.46 25.36
C GLY A 56 -1.33 4.58 24.67
N ARG A 57 -1.07 3.37 25.17
CA ARG A 57 -0.15 2.42 24.51
C ARG A 57 -0.89 1.38 23.70
N PHE A 58 -0.37 1.13 22.50
CA PHE A 58 -0.91 0.13 21.59
C PHE A 58 0.20 -0.85 21.21
N THR A 59 -0.18 -2.12 21.05
CA THR A 59 0.75 -3.18 20.67
C THR A 59 0.09 -4.10 19.65
N THR A 60 0.89 -4.87 18.92
CA THR A 60 0.35 -5.92 18.06
C THR A 60 -0.21 -7.07 18.89
N SER A 61 -1.40 -7.56 18.56
CA SER A 61 -2.02 -8.72 19.22
C SER A 61 -1.19 -10.00 19.15
N LYS A 62 -0.36 -10.15 18.11
CA LYS A 62 0.62 -11.24 17.98
C LYS A 62 1.91 -10.70 17.33
N PRO A 63 3.08 -11.34 17.56
CA PRO A 63 4.29 -10.98 16.83
C PRO A 63 4.11 -11.13 15.32
N LEU A 64 4.62 -10.17 14.56
CA LEU A 64 4.76 -10.27 13.10
C LEU A 64 5.95 -11.19 12.81
N ASN A 65 5.75 -12.21 11.97
CA ASN A 65 6.79 -13.18 11.65
C ASN A 65 6.93 -13.42 10.14
N PHE A 66 8.14 -13.80 9.75
CA PHE A 66 8.51 -14.14 8.39
C PHE A 66 9.45 -15.36 8.39
N TYR A 67 9.54 -16.04 7.25
CA TYR A 67 10.44 -17.15 7.02
C TYR A 67 11.73 -16.65 6.39
N ARG A 68 12.86 -17.22 6.82
CA ARG A 68 14.19 -16.93 6.26
C ARG A 68 14.37 -17.52 4.86
N SER A 69 13.63 -18.57 4.54
CA SER A 69 13.61 -19.25 3.25
C SER A 69 12.17 -19.56 2.85
N CYS A 70 11.96 -19.83 1.57
CA CYS A 70 10.67 -20.30 1.12
C CYS A 70 10.30 -21.62 1.83
N PRO A 71 9.15 -21.72 2.52
CA PRO A 71 8.68 -22.99 3.05
C PRO A 71 8.40 -23.99 1.92
N VAL A 72 8.57 -25.29 2.18
CA VAL A 72 8.44 -26.36 1.17
C VAL A 72 7.06 -26.41 0.53
N GLU A 73 6.01 -26.13 1.31
CA GLU A 73 4.63 -26.01 0.82
C GLU A 73 4.28 -24.60 0.33
N GLY A 74 5.24 -23.68 0.42
CA GLY A 74 5.11 -22.29 0.03
C GLY A 74 5.16 -22.13 -1.48
N LYS A 75 4.15 -21.49 -2.05
CA LYS A 75 4.19 -20.98 -3.42
C LYS A 75 5.01 -19.68 -3.47
N CYS A 76 6.29 -19.71 -3.16
CA CYS A 76 7.13 -18.51 -3.12
C CYS A 76 7.62 -18.05 -4.50
N GLY A 77 6.75 -18.18 -5.51
CA GLY A 77 7.02 -17.78 -6.88
C GLY A 77 7.04 -16.26 -6.99
N GLY A 78 8.23 -15.68 -6.88
CA GLY A 78 8.49 -14.28 -7.18
C GLY A 78 9.96 -14.10 -7.54
N LYS A 79 10.30 -14.36 -8.82
CA LYS A 79 11.46 -13.74 -9.44
C LYS A 79 11.28 -12.23 -9.33
N ASP A 80 12.16 -11.57 -8.58
CA ASP A 80 12.47 -10.13 -8.67
C ASP A 80 11.26 -9.21 -8.82
N MET A 81 10.28 -9.31 -7.93
CA MET A 81 9.30 -8.24 -7.76
C MET A 81 9.74 -7.37 -6.61
N GLY A 82 10.62 -6.42 -6.94
CA GLY A 82 10.89 -5.26 -6.11
C GLY A 82 9.58 -4.64 -5.62
N PHE A 83 9.69 -3.97 -4.48
CA PHE A 83 8.61 -3.23 -3.83
C PHE A 83 7.86 -2.36 -4.87
N GLY A 84 6.76 -2.87 -5.43
CA GLY A 84 5.95 -2.12 -6.42
C GLY A 84 5.52 -2.83 -7.71
N SER A 85 5.83 -4.10 -8.00
CA SER A 85 5.26 -4.75 -9.19
C SER A 85 3.98 -5.51 -8.87
N GLY A 86 2.89 -4.79 -8.66
CA GLY A 86 1.60 -5.34 -9.06
C GLY A 86 1.72 -5.62 -10.55
N LYS A 87 1.53 -6.87 -10.97
CA LYS A 87 1.36 -7.18 -12.39
C LYS A 87 0.15 -6.39 -12.87
N THR A 88 0.36 -5.20 -13.40
CA THR A 88 -0.48 -4.69 -14.45
C THR A 88 -0.40 -5.77 -15.50
N VAL A 89 -1.47 -6.55 -15.64
CA VAL A 89 -1.64 -7.34 -16.85
C VAL A 89 -1.64 -6.28 -17.93
N ASP A 90 -0.55 -6.17 -18.70
CA ASP A 90 -0.54 -5.45 -19.96
C ASP A 90 -1.51 -6.20 -20.87
N LEU A 91 -2.80 -5.94 -20.69
CA LEU A 91 -3.74 -6.13 -21.77
C LEU A 91 -3.22 -5.23 -22.89
N PRO A 92 -3.09 -5.75 -24.12
CA PRO A 92 -2.77 -4.88 -25.25
C PRO A 92 -3.79 -3.74 -25.24
N LEU A 93 -3.30 -2.52 -25.02
CA LEU A 93 -4.10 -1.31 -25.12
C LEU A 93 -4.83 -1.37 -26.47
N PRO A 94 -6.17 -1.27 -26.53
CA PRO A 94 -6.81 -0.97 -27.81
C PRO A 94 -6.17 0.34 -28.30
N GLY A 95 -5.69 0.32 -29.55
CA GLY A 95 -4.69 1.25 -30.11
C GLY A 95 -5.11 2.73 -30.25
N GLU A 96 -5.99 3.25 -29.40
CA GLU A 96 -6.59 4.59 -29.54
C GLU A 96 -6.50 5.48 -28.29
N TRP A 97 -5.85 5.06 -27.20
CA TRP A 97 -5.62 5.92 -26.02
C TRP A 97 -4.37 6.79 -26.12
N GLY A 98 -4.14 7.36 -27.29
CA GLY A 98 -2.94 8.13 -27.59
C GLY A 98 -3.17 9.22 -28.61
N PHE A 99 -4.11 10.13 -28.36
CA PHE A 99 -4.04 11.55 -28.71
C PHE A 99 -5.22 12.26 -28.02
N PRO A 100 -5.04 13.35 -27.26
CA PRO A 100 -6.16 14.23 -26.97
C PRO A 100 -6.67 14.75 -28.32
N PRO A 101 -7.99 14.71 -28.63
CA PRO A 101 -8.48 15.31 -29.86
C PRO A 101 -8.22 16.82 -29.78
N THR A 102 -7.19 17.28 -30.48
CA THR A 102 -6.85 18.69 -30.65
C THR A 102 -7.86 19.45 -31.52
N SER A 103 -9.12 18.98 -31.63
CA SER A 103 -10.16 19.64 -32.42
C SER A 103 -11.07 20.58 -31.61
N TYR A 104 -10.88 20.69 -30.29
CA TYR A 104 -11.58 21.69 -29.47
C TYR A 104 -10.95 23.09 -29.49
N TYR A 105 -10.15 23.39 -30.51
CA TYR A 105 -9.74 24.75 -30.86
C TYR A 105 -10.09 25.03 -32.32
N VAL A 106 -11.38 25.22 -32.60
CA VAL A 106 -11.77 26.10 -33.69
C VAL A 106 -11.84 27.51 -33.09
N PRO A 107 -10.94 28.42 -33.46
CA PRO A 107 -10.93 29.77 -32.93
C PRO A 107 -12.18 30.51 -33.39
N TYR A 108 -12.83 31.16 -32.44
CA TYR A 108 -13.83 32.19 -32.67
C TYR A 108 -13.25 33.28 -33.57
N ILE A 109 -13.69 33.35 -34.83
CA ILE A 109 -13.44 34.51 -35.69
C ILE A 109 -14.75 35.29 -35.79
N PRO A 110 -14.85 36.47 -35.14
CA PRO A 110 -16.00 37.33 -35.29
C PRO A 110 -15.81 38.13 -36.60
N ILE A 111 -16.71 37.95 -37.57
CA ILE A 111 -16.84 38.92 -38.67
C ILE A 111 -18.28 39.43 -38.70
N ILE A 112 -18.36 40.70 -38.34
CA ILE A 112 -19.51 41.60 -38.30
C ILE A 112 -19.98 41.87 -39.73
N GLY A 113 -21.30 41.78 -39.94
CA GLY A 113 -22.09 42.68 -40.79
C GLY A 113 -21.87 42.72 -42.31
N ILE A 114 -22.93 42.31 -43.04
CA ILE A 114 -23.57 43.03 -44.18
C ILE A 114 -22.78 43.01 -45.53
N PRO A 115 -23.44 42.77 -46.69
CA PRO A 115 -24.80 43.17 -47.04
C PRO A 115 -25.84 42.07 -47.26
#